data_AF-A0A2V8GGT9-F1
#
_entry.id   AF-A0A2V8GGT9-F1
#
_cell.length_a   1.000
_cell.length_b   1.000
_cell.length_c   1.000
_cell.angle_alpha   90.00
_cell.angle_beta   90.00
_cell.angle_gamma   90.00
#
_symmetry.space_group_name_H-M   'P 1'
#
loop_
_entity.id
_entity.type
_entity.pdbx_description
1 polymer ?
#
loop_
_entity_poly.entity_id
_entity_poly.type
_entity_poly.pdbx_seq_one_letter_code
_entity_poly.pdbx_strand_id
1 'polypeptide(L)'
;MMPYVMRGRNESVVYHMTQWDVGDTRAWLREYNRARAPEQRATLFHLLVHACANVLHGRPGLNRFVAGGRIYQRHGVWISFAAKTHMNDDAPLATVKLQFPPGEAFDDCVRRITTAINEARSGREQRIETEVRLLTKLPGPVLRMVLGAGRWLDRFNLLPAALIEPDPMFTSMFLANLGSLHIDSAYHHLYEYGTCSLFGVMGAVRHVVVAGRAGATSVREVLQANWSFDERVNDGFYCVEGLALLKRMMEDPRQHMTKSLDSAPPLVSTSDAIEIVP
;
A
#
# COMPACT_ATOMS: atom_id res chain seq x y z
N MET A 1 -13.51 0.63 21.87
CA MET A 1 -14.85 1.23 21.71
C MET A 1 -15.13 1.65 20.27
N MET A 2 -14.23 2.37 19.59
CA MET A 2 -14.39 2.86 18.21
C MET A 2 -14.95 1.81 17.22
N PRO A 3 -14.42 0.56 17.14
CA PRO A 3 -14.99 -0.47 16.25
C PRO A 3 -16.45 -0.89 16.48
N TYR A 4 -17.01 -0.61 17.66
CA TYR A 4 -18.42 -0.91 17.96
C TYR A 4 -19.35 0.26 17.63
N VAL A 5 -18.83 1.49 17.63
CA VAL A 5 -19.56 2.71 17.23
C VAL A 5 -19.52 2.85 15.71
N MET A 6 -18.35 2.66 15.13
CA MET A 6 -18.08 2.74 13.70
C MET A 6 -17.81 1.32 13.17
N ARG A 7 -18.85 0.73 12.59
CA ARG A 7 -18.98 -0.64 12.11
C ARG A 7 -18.23 -0.86 10.79
N GLY A 8 -18.33 0.05 9.83
CA GLY A 8 -17.74 -0.06 8.48
C GLY A 8 -16.42 0.70 8.30
N ARG A 9 -15.61 0.29 7.33
CA ARG A 9 -14.37 1.02 6.96
C ARG A 9 -14.67 2.35 6.28
N ASN A 10 -15.68 2.39 5.40
CA ASN A 10 -16.04 3.61 4.68
C ASN A 10 -16.66 4.70 5.55
N GLU A 11 -17.37 4.34 6.62
CA GLU A 11 -17.83 5.34 7.59
C GLU A 11 -16.72 5.79 8.56
N SER A 12 -15.59 5.07 8.55
CA SER A 12 -14.41 5.36 9.39
C SER A 12 -13.21 5.84 8.60
N VAL A 13 -13.40 6.20 7.34
CA VAL A 13 -12.31 6.55 6.45
C VAL A 13 -11.92 8.01 6.66
N VAL A 14 -10.63 8.22 6.86
CA VAL A 14 -10.01 9.54 6.83
C VAL A 14 -9.22 9.69 5.55
N TYR A 15 -9.49 10.77 4.83
CA TYR A 15 -8.82 11.12 3.59
C TYR A 15 -7.70 12.13 3.86
N HIS A 16 -6.54 11.91 3.25
CA HIS A 16 -5.42 12.85 3.34
C HIS A 16 -4.65 12.94 2.03
N MET A 17 -4.23 14.15 1.65
CA MET A 17 -3.39 14.40 0.48
C MET A 17 -2.00 14.82 0.94
N THR A 18 -0.96 14.16 0.42
CA THR A 18 0.43 14.56 0.58
C THR A 18 1.04 15.02 -0.74
N GLN A 19 1.97 15.97 -0.63
CA GLN A 19 2.78 16.45 -1.75
C GLN A 19 4.25 16.41 -1.34
N TRP A 20 5.10 15.92 -2.23
CA TRP A 20 6.54 15.79 -2.03
C TRP A 20 7.30 16.47 -3.16
N ASP A 21 8.29 17.30 -2.83
CA ASP A 21 9.28 17.77 -3.79
C ASP A 21 10.24 16.63 -4.10
N VAL A 22 10.11 16.08 -5.31
CA VAL A 22 10.87 14.90 -5.75
C VAL A 22 12.03 15.26 -6.67
N GLY A 23 12.41 16.54 -6.77
CA GLY A 23 13.52 16.96 -7.66
C GLY A 23 14.84 16.22 -7.37
N ASP A 24 15.23 16.16 -6.09
CA ASP A 24 16.45 15.45 -5.66
C ASP A 24 16.30 13.93 -5.79
N THR A 25 15.12 13.39 -5.46
CA THR A 25 14.76 11.99 -5.67
C THR A 25 14.85 11.58 -7.14
N ARG A 26 14.41 12.44 -8.06
CA ARG A 26 14.48 12.22 -9.51
C ARG A 26 15.93 12.22 -9.98
N ALA A 27 16.76 13.13 -9.48
CA ALA A 27 18.20 13.13 -9.75
C ALA A 27 18.88 11.87 -9.24
N TRP A 28 18.54 11.44 -8.02
CA TRP A 28 19.03 10.19 -7.44
C TRP A 28 18.59 8.95 -8.24
N LEU A 29 17.32 8.86 -8.64
CA LEU A 29 16.83 7.74 -9.48
C LEU A 29 17.55 7.69 -10.83
N ARG A 30 17.85 8.84 -11.45
CA ARG A 30 18.66 8.89 -12.69
C ARG A 30 20.06 8.33 -12.48
N GLU A 31 20.71 8.67 -11.37
CA GLU A 31 22.02 8.11 -11.01
C GLU A 31 21.93 6.61 -10.76
N TYR A 32 21.00 6.20 -9.91
CA TYR A 32 20.75 4.81 -9.55
C TYR A 32 20.51 3.94 -10.79
N ASN A 33 19.75 4.45 -11.77
CA ASN A 33 19.42 3.72 -12.99
C ASN A 33 20.49 3.77 -14.09
N ARG A 34 21.56 4.58 -13.95
CA ARG A 34 22.50 4.86 -15.04
C ARG A 34 23.16 3.59 -15.61
N ALA A 35 23.54 2.66 -14.74
CA ALA A 35 24.20 1.41 -15.11
C ALA A 35 23.25 0.20 -15.22
N ARG A 36 21.94 0.41 -15.10
CA ARG A 36 20.93 -0.67 -15.07
C ARG A 36 20.22 -0.77 -16.42
N ALA A 37 20.00 -2.02 -16.85
CA ALA A 37 19.18 -2.31 -18.03
C ALA A 37 17.75 -1.79 -17.83
N PRO A 38 17.02 -1.39 -18.90
CA PRO A 38 15.68 -0.80 -18.78
C PRO A 38 14.71 -1.55 -17.86
N GLU A 39 14.72 -2.87 -17.92
CA GLU A 39 13.90 -3.79 -17.14
C GLU A 39 14.31 -3.90 -15.66
N GLN A 40 15.49 -3.41 -15.28
CA GLN A 40 15.99 -3.38 -13.91
C GLN A 40 15.90 -1.98 -13.29
N ARG A 41 15.35 -1.00 -14.02
CA ARG A 41 15.29 0.38 -13.56
C ARG A 41 14.23 0.57 -12.47
N ALA A 42 14.64 1.20 -11.38
CA ALA A 42 13.73 1.64 -10.35
C ALA A 42 12.90 2.84 -10.81
N THR A 43 11.70 2.95 -10.27
CA THR A 43 10.78 4.07 -10.51
C THR A 43 10.36 4.70 -9.19
N LEU A 44 9.70 5.86 -9.23
CA LEU A 44 9.10 6.48 -8.04
C LEU A 44 8.11 5.54 -7.34
N PHE A 45 7.44 4.66 -8.10
CA PHE A 45 6.53 3.68 -7.51
C PHE A 45 7.27 2.62 -6.70
N HIS A 46 8.42 2.12 -7.19
CA HIS A 46 9.27 1.22 -6.42
C HIS A 46 9.73 1.86 -5.11
N LEU A 47 10.16 3.13 -5.17
CA LEU A 47 10.54 3.92 -4.00
C LEU A 47 9.37 4.07 -3.03
N LEU A 48 8.17 4.38 -3.53
CA LEU A 48 6.98 4.53 -2.70
C LEU A 48 6.62 3.22 -1.97
N VAL A 49 6.60 2.09 -2.68
CA VAL A 49 6.31 0.78 -2.07
C VAL A 49 7.34 0.45 -1.00
N HIS A 50 8.63 0.64 -1.28
CA HIS A 50 9.72 0.41 -0.31
C HIS A 50 9.59 1.31 0.92
N ALA A 51 9.35 2.60 0.72
CA ALA A 51 9.19 3.56 1.80
C ALA A 51 7.96 3.24 2.67
N CYS A 52 6.82 2.91 2.05
CA CYS A 52 5.62 2.45 2.76
C CYS A 52 5.90 1.19 3.59
N ALA A 53 6.62 0.21 3.04
CA ALA A 53 6.97 -1.01 3.77
C ALA A 53 7.82 -0.69 5.02
N ASN A 54 8.82 0.17 4.88
CA ASN A 54 9.67 0.60 6.00
C ASN A 54 8.87 1.39 7.06
N VAL A 55 7.96 2.26 6.64
CA VAL A 55 7.07 2.99 7.56
C VAL A 55 6.16 2.04 8.31
N LEU A 56 5.56 1.05 7.65
CA LEU A 56 4.70 0.06 8.30
C LEU A 56 5.45 -0.81 9.31
N HIS A 57 6.70 -1.19 9.03
CA HIS A 57 7.57 -1.89 9.98
C HIS A 57 7.97 -1.00 11.16
N GLY A 58 8.39 0.25 10.90
CA GLY A 58 8.79 1.20 11.94
C GLY A 58 7.62 1.75 12.76
N ARG A 59 6.39 1.65 12.24
CA ARG A 59 5.17 2.14 12.86
C ARG A 59 4.10 1.03 12.88
N PRO A 60 4.28 -0.04 13.68
CA PRO A 60 3.40 -1.22 13.66
C PRO A 60 1.93 -0.91 13.96
N GLY A 61 1.64 0.19 14.66
CA GLY A 61 0.30 0.71 14.86
C GLY A 61 -0.48 1.07 13.58
N LEU A 62 0.19 1.39 12.47
CA LEU A 62 -0.43 1.57 11.14
C LEU A 62 -0.70 0.23 10.46
N ASN A 63 0.04 -0.81 10.84
CA ASN A 63 -0.04 -2.16 10.29
C ASN A 63 -1.02 -3.05 11.09
N ARG A 64 -2.18 -2.48 11.43
CA ARG A 64 -3.26 -3.11 12.18
C ARG A 64 -4.54 -3.09 11.35
N PHE A 65 -5.51 -3.92 11.71
CA PHE A 65 -6.81 -3.96 11.05
C PHE A 65 -7.93 -4.23 12.04
N VAL A 66 -9.16 -3.87 11.67
CA VAL A 66 -10.36 -4.15 12.45
C VAL A 66 -11.13 -5.32 11.83
N ALA A 67 -11.45 -6.31 12.67
CA ALA A 67 -12.37 -7.39 12.34
C ALA A 67 -13.24 -7.74 13.57
N GLY A 68 -14.53 -7.98 13.37
CA GLY A 68 -15.43 -8.37 14.48
C GLY A 68 -15.54 -7.43 15.67
N GLY A 69 -15.18 -6.15 15.51
CA GLY A 69 -15.17 -5.17 16.60
C GLY A 69 -13.86 -5.16 17.41
N ARG A 70 -12.84 -5.93 16.98
CA ARG A 70 -11.52 -6.02 17.60
C ARG A 70 -10.45 -5.45 16.66
N ILE A 71 -9.37 -4.95 17.25
CA ILE A 71 -8.18 -4.49 16.53
C ILE A 71 -7.14 -5.61 16.59
N TYR A 72 -6.60 -5.98 15.44
CA TYR A 72 -5.60 -7.04 15.29
C TYR A 72 -4.28 -6.47 14.79
N GLN A 73 -3.18 -7.06 15.25
CA GLN A 73 -1.85 -6.80 14.74
C GLN A 73 -1.49 -7.85 13.70
N ARG A 74 -1.02 -7.40 12.53
CA ARG A 74 -0.50 -8.29 11.48
C ARG A 74 0.88 -8.83 11.84
N HIS A 75 1.21 -10.07 11.45
CA HIS A 75 2.57 -10.63 11.63
C HIS A 75 3.60 -10.13 10.61
N GLY A 76 3.16 -9.42 9.57
CA GLY A 76 4.01 -9.00 8.49
C GLY A 76 3.46 -7.77 7.79
N VAL A 77 4.25 -7.29 6.82
CA VAL A 77 3.86 -6.20 5.94
C VAL A 77 3.57 -6.79 4.57
N TRP A 78 2.31 -6.75 4.18
CA TRP A 78 1.88 -7.09 2.82
C TRP A 78 1.44 -5.82 2.13
N ILE A 79 1.94 -5.60 0.92
CA ILE A 79 1.50 -4.49 0.09
C ILE A 79 0.94 -5.07 -1.20
N SER A 80 -0.29 -4.69 -1.49
CA SER A 80 -0.96 -5.01 -2.75
C SER A 80 -0.90 -3.82 -3.68
N PHE A 81 -0.81 -4.06 -4.98
CA PHE A 81 -0.90 -2.99 -5.97
C PHE A 81 -1.39 -3.50 -7.31
N ALA A 82 -2.01 -2.59 -8.06
CA ALA A 82 -2.44 -2.86 -9.42
C ALA A 82 -1.33 -2.52 -10.41
N ALA A 83 -1.04 -3.45 -11.32
CA ALA A 83 -0.12 -3.28 -12.43
C ALA A 83 -0.85 -3.57 -13.76
N LYS A 84 -0.85 -2.59 -14.68
CA LYS A 84 -1.31 -2.86 -16.05
C LYS A 84 -0.35 -3.82 -16.75
N THR A 85 -0.92 -4.85 -17.38
CA THR A 85 -0.16 -5.83 -18.15
C THR A 85 0.38 -5.21 -19.44
N HIS A 86 -0.44 -4.42 -20.15
CA HIS A 86 -0.04 -3.58 -21.28
C HIS A 86 -0.65 -2.16 -21.18
N MET A 87 -0.06 -1.19 -21.88
CA MET A 87 -0.58 0.18 -21.97
C MET A 87 -1.61 0.31 -23.10
N ASN A 88 -2.65 -0.53 -23.07
CA ASN A 88 -3.84 -0.43 -23.92
C ASN A 88 -5.11 -0.55 -23.04
N ASP A 89 -6.27 -0.26 -23.62
CA ASP A 89 -7.53 -0.21 -22.87
C ASP A 89 -8.04 -1.61 -22.49
N ASP A 90 -7.74 -2.62 -23.31
CA ASP A 90 -8.17 -4.00 -23.11
C ASP A 90 -7.20 -4.85 -22.26
N ALA A 91 -6.07 -4.28 -21.82
CA ALA A 91 -5.13 -5.01 -20.98
C ALA A 91 -5.75 -5.30 -19.61
N PRO A 92 -5.76 -6.58 -19.18
CA PRO A 92 -6.19 -6.92 -17.83
C PRO A 92 -5.29 -6.21 -16.81
N LEU A 93 -5.93 -5.63 -15.79
CA LEU A 93 -5.25 -5.08 -14.63
C LEU A 93 -4.85 -6.25 -13.74
N ALA A 94 -3.56 -6.54 -13.65
CA ALA A 94 -3.10 -7.58 -12.75
C ALA A 94 -2.92 -6.98 -11.35
N THR A 95 -3.51 -7.63 -10.34
CA THR A 95 -3.26 -7.24 -8.94
C THR A 95 -2.17 -8.13 -8.38
N VAL A 96 -1.19 -7.53 -7.73
CA VAL A 96 -0.04 -8.21 -7.14
C VAL A 96 -0.06 -7.95 -5.64
N LYS A 97 0.10 -9.00 -4.83
CA LYS A 97 0.28 -8.92 -3.38
C LYS A 97 1.63 -9.50 -3.03
N LEU A 98 2.44 -8.74 -2.29
CA LEU A 98 3.78 -9.15 -1.88
C LEU A 98 3.97 -8.93 -0.39
N GLN A 99 4.69 -9.84 0.26
CA GLN A 99 5.23 -9.64 1.60
C GLN A 99 6.59 -8.94 1.50
N PHE A 100 6.78 -7.91 2.30
CA PHE A 100 8.03 -7.14 2.39
C PHE A 100 8.70 -7.39 3.74
N PRO A 101 9.90 -8.00 3.77
CA PRO A 101 10.61 -8.25 5.02
C PRO A 101 11.14 -6.94 5.65
N PRO A 102 11.28 -6.89 6.98
CA PRO A 102 11.87 -5.73 7.65
C PRO A 102 13.32 -5.54 7.20
N GLY A 103 13.71 -4.28 6.94
CA GLY A 103 15.07 -3.94 6.54
C GLY A 103 15.47 -4.38 5.13
N GLU A 104 14.51 -4.76 4.27
CA GLU A 104 14.80 -5.13 2.88
C GLU A 104 15.56 -4.00 2.15
N ALA A 105 16.67 -4.35 1.50
CA ALA A 105 17.43 -3.42 0.68
C ALA A 105 16.58 -2.95 -0.52
N PHE A 106 16.79 -1.70 -0.95
CA PHE A 106 16.00 -1.14 -2.06
C PHE A 106 16.14 -1.96 -3.36
N ASP A 107 17.35 -2.44 -3.67
CA ASP A 107 17.63 -3.28 -4.85
C ASP A 107 16.83 -4.58 -4.83
N ASP A 108 16.66 -5.18 -3.65
CA ASP A 108 15.91 -6.42 -3.48
C ASP A 108 14.41 -6.18 -3.63
N CYS A 109 13.91 -5.07 -3.09
CA CYS A 109 12.53 -4.63 -3.27
C CYS A 109 12.21 -4.36 -4.75
N VAL A 110 13.10 -3.64 -5.48
CA VAL A 110 12.95 -3.39 -6.93
C VAL A 110 12.88 -4.71 -7.69
N ARG A 111 13.79 -5.64 -7.40
CA ARG A 111 13.82 -6.97 -8.03
C ARG A 111 12.53 -7.74 -7.74
N ARG A 112 12.08 -7.78 -6.49
CA ARG A 112 10.85 -8.46 -6.06
C ARG A 112 9.62 -7.94 -6.79
N ILE A 113 9.43 -6.62 -6.82
CA ILE A 113 8.30 -5.98 -7.50
C ILE A 113 8.37 -6.28 -9.01
N THR A 114 9.54 -6.13 -9.62
CA THR A 114 9.71 -6.36 -11.06
C THR A 114 9.43 -7.80 -11.45
N THR A 115 9.97 -8.77 -10.70
CA THR A 115 9.67 -10.20 -10.89
C THR A 115 8.17 -10.45 -10.81
N ALA A 116 7.51 -9.95 -9.76
CA ALA A 116 6.08 -10.19 -9.55
C ALA A 116 5.21 -9.56 -10.66
N ILE A 117 5.54 -8.36 -11.14
CA ILE A 117 4.85 -7.72 -12.26
C ILE A 117 5.04 -8.53 -13.54
N ASN A 118 6.25 -9.03 -13.80
CA ASN A 118 6.53 -9.84 -14.99
C ASN A 118 5.81 -11.19 -14.94
N GLU A 119 5.72 -11.82 -13.77
CA GLU A 119 4.92 -13.04 -13.59
C GLU A 119 3.44 -12.78 -13.80
N ALA A 120 2.92 -11.69 -13.25
CA ALA A 120 1.52 -11.30 -13.42
C ALA A 120 1.19 -10.97 -14.90
N ARG A 121 2.16 -10.43 -15.65
CA ARG A 121 2.07 -10.20 -17.11
C ARG A 121 2.11 -11.48 -17.94
N SER A 122 2.72 -12.55 -17.43
CA SER A 122 2.84 -13.82 -18.16
C SER A 122 1.51 -14.56 -18.31
N GLY A 123 0.41 -14.03 -17.76
CA GLY A 123 -0.93 -14.61 -17.92
C GLY A 123 -1.13 -15.91 -17.15
N ARG A 124 -0.27 -16.23 -16.17
CA ARG A 124 -0.53 -17.31 -15.22
C ARG A 124 -1.79 -16.94 -14.42
N GLU A 125 -2.87 -17.68 -14.66
CA GLU A 125 -4.14 -17.49 -13.96
C GLU A 125 -3.89 -17.53 -12.45
N GLN A 126 -4.16 -16.42 -11.78
CA GLN A 126 -3.98 -16.38 -10.33
C GLN A 126 -5.09 -17.21 -9.69
N ARG A 127 -4.78 -17.89 -8.58
CA ARG A 127 -5.77 -18.68 -7.82
C ARG A 127 -7.04 -17.87 -7.52
N ILE A 128 -6.90 -16.58 -7.24
CA ILE A 128 -8.00 -15.65 -6.98
C ILE A 128 -8.93 -15.50 -8.20
N GLU A 129 -8.40 -15.51 -9.42
CA GLU A 129 -9.19 -15.38 -10.65
C GLU A 129 -10.03 -16.63 -10.89
N THR A 130 -9.47 -17.81 -10.61
CA THR A 130 -10.21 -19.08 -10.66
C THR A 130 -11.33 -19.10 -9.62
N GLU A 131 -11.07 -18.66 -8.39
CA GLU A 131 -12.05 -18.59 -7.31
C GLU A 131 -13.19 -17.61 -7.66
N VAL A 132 -12.85 -16.40 -8.13
CA VAL A 132 -13.84 -15.42 -8.60
C VAL A 132 -14.68 -15.97 -9.75
N ARG A 133 -14.06 -16.65 -10.73
CA ARG A 133 -14.76 -17.28 -11.86
C ARG A 133 -15.71 -18.41 -11.44
N LEU A 134 -15.37 -19.14 -10.39
CA LEU A 134 -16.26 -20.17 -9.83
C LEU A 134 -17.45 -19.53 -9.11
N LEU A 135 -17.18 -18.48 -8.33
CA LEU A 135 -18.22 -17.74 -7.59
C LEU A 135 -19.21 -17.04 -8.52
N THR A 136 -18.76 -16.48 -9.64
CA THR A 136 -19.64 -15.78 -10.61
C THR A 136 -20.60 -16.73 -11.35
N LYS A 137 -20.35 -18.04 -11.33
CA LYS A 137 -21.28 -19.05 -11.89
C LYS A 137 -22.42 -19.41 -10.94
N LEU A 138 -22.36 -19.02 -9.68
CA LEU A 138 -23.39 -19.34 -8.70
C LEU A 138 -24.62 -18.43 -8.86
N PRO A 139 -25.85 -18.96 -8.66
CA PRO A 139 -27.05 -18.14 -8.59
C PRO A 139 -26.94 -17.10 -7.45
N GLY A 140 -27.48 -15.89 -7.68
CA GLY A 140 -27.38 -14.76 -6.74
C GLY A 140 -27.66 -15.10 -5.25
N PRO A 141 -28.71 -15.88 -4.91
CA PRO A 141 -28.97 -16.27 -3.51
C PRO A 141 -27.85 -17.12 -2.89
N VAL A 142 -27.29 -18.06 -3.66
CA VAL A 142 -26.19 -18.93 -3.21
C VAL A 142 -24.92 -18.10 -3.05
N LEU A 143 -24.63 -17.21 -4.00
CA LEU A 143 -23.49 -16.31 -3.92
C LEU A 143 -23.57 -15.40 -2.67
N ARG A 144 -24.75 -14.85 -2.38
CA ARG A 144 -24.99 -14.05 -1.16
C ARG A 144 -24.75 -14.85 0.12
N MET A 145 -25.18 -16.10 0.15
CA MET A 145 -24.97 -17.00 1.28
C MET A 145 -23.49 -17.31 1.49
N VAL A 146 -22.76 -17.66 0.41
CA VAL A 146 -21.32 -17.96 0.46
C VAL A 146 -20.52 -16.74 0.91
N LEU A 147 -20.76 -15.56 0.31
CA LEU A 147 -20.11 -14.32 0.72
C LEU A 147 -20.50 -13.91 2.15
N GLY A 148 -21.73 -14.18 2.57
CA GLY A 148 -22.20 -13.96 3.93
C GLY A 148 -21.47 -14.84 4.95
N ALA A 149 -21.31 -16.13 4.65
CA ALA A 149 -20.55 -17.07 5.46
C ALA A 149 -19.07 -16.68 5.53
N GLY A 150 -18.47 -16.29 4.40
CA GLY A 150 -17.09 -15.80 4.36
C GLY A 150 -16.87 -14.58 5.24
N ARG A 151 -17.76 -13.57 5.15
CA ARG A 151 -17.73 -12.40 6.05
C ARG A 151 -17.93 -12.76 7.51
N TRP A 152 -18.80 -13.73 7.80
CA TRP A 152 -19.03 -14.19 9.17
C TRP A 152 -17.80 -14.90 9.74
N LEU A 153 -17.14 -15.76 8.96
CA LEU A 153 -15.88 -16.40 9.35
C LEU A 153 -14.77 -15.37 9.56
N ASP A 154 -14.59 -14.44 8.61
CA ASP A 154 -13.61 -13.34 8.72
C ASP A 154 -13.84 -12.48 9.98
N ARG A 155 -15.11 -12.22 10.33
CA ARG A 155 -15.48 -11.50 11.55
C ARG A 155 -14.94 -12.17 12.82
N PHE A 156 -14.91 -13.50 12.85
CA PHE A 156 -14.37 -14.29 13.96
C PHE A 156 -12.92 -14.73 13.73
N ASN A 157 -12.28 -14.22 12.67
CA ASN A 157 -10.92 -14.58 12.28
C ASN A 157 -10.75 -16.09 12.03
N LEU A 158 -11.80 -16.73 11.50
CA LEU A 158 -11.86 -18.15 11.16
C LEU A 158 -11.82 -18.40 9.65
N LEU A 159 -11.56 -17.35 8.86
CA LEU A 159 -11.46 -17.49 7.40
C LEU A 159 -10.18 -18.29 7.06
N PRO A 160 -10.26 -19.36 6.25
CA PRO A 160 -9.10 -20.18 5.94
C PRO A 160 -7.96 -19.38 5.30
N ALA A 161 -6.71 -19.64 5.73
CA ALA A 161 -5.51 -19.02 5.18
C ALA A 161 -5.41 -19.17 3.65
N ALA A 162 -5.89 -20.29 3.10
CA ALA A 162 -5.92 -20.54 1.67
C ALA A 162 -6.74 -19.52 0.86
N LEU A 163 -7.69 -18.81 1.48
CA LEU A 163 -8.46 -17.72 0.88
C LEU A 163 -7.84 -16.35 1.18
N ILE A 164 -7.14 -16.21 2.30
CA ILE A 164 -6.53 -14.94 2.74
C ILE A 164 -5.20 -14.68 2.01
N GLU A 165 -4.32 -15.69 1.96
CA GLU A 165 -2.97 -15.59 1.43
C GLU A 165 -2.92 -15.04 0.01
N PRO A 166 -3.67 -15.60 -0.98
CA PRO A 166 -3.64 -15.10 -2.35
C PRO A 166 -4.44 -13.81 -2.54
N ASP A 167 -5.31 -13.44 -1.60
CA ASP A 167 -6.25 -12.34 -1.79
C ASP A 167 -5.60 -10.98 -1.53
N PRO A 168 -5.61 -10.07 -2.53
CA PRO A 168 -4.96 -8.77 -2.44
C PRO A 168 -5.64 -7.80 -1.47
N MET A 169 -6.86 -8.08 -1.03
CA MET A 169 -7.59 -7.26 -0.06
C MET A 169 -7.26 -7.62 1.40
N PHE A 170 -6.60 -8.75 1.63
CA PHE A 170 -6.03 -9.11 2.94
C PHE A 170 -4.59 -8.65 3.04
N THR A 171 -4.41 -7.34 3.08
CA THR A 171 -3.10 -6.68 2.96
C THR A 171 -2.95 -5.58 3.99
N SER A 172 -1.71 -5.15 4.25
CA SER A 172 -1.42 -4.00 5.12
C SER A 172 -1.79 -2.70 4.41
N MET A 173 -1.46 -2.60 3.13
CA MET A 173 -1.71 -1.43 2.31
C MET A 173 -2.01 -1.85 0.87
N PHE A 174 -2.92 -1.13 0.22
CA PHE A 174 -3.10 -1.22 -1.22
C PHE A 174 -2.62 0.08 -1.87
N LEU A 175 -1.76 -0.03 -2.90
CA LEU A 175 -1.22 1.09 -3.66
C LEU A 175 -1.70 1.06 -5.12
N ALA A 176 -2.21 2.19 -5.59
CA ALA A 176 -2.51 2.41 -7.00
C ALA A 176 -1.57 3.45 -7.59
N ASN A 177 -1.06 3.18 -8.80
CA ASN A 177 -0.27 4.13 -9.57
C ASN A 177 -1.09 4.69 -10.73
N LEU A 178 -1.65 5.87 -10.54
CA LEU A 178 -2.38 6.61 -11.56
C LEU A 178 -1.46 7.48 -12.42
N GLY A 179 -0.23 7.74 -11.96
CA GLY A 179 0.76 8.48 -12.72
C GLY A 179 1.10 7.82 -14.07
N SER A 180 1.06 6.49 -14.15
CA SER A 180 1.23 5.77 -15.43
C SER A 180 0.06 5.98 -16.41
N LEU A 181 -1.08 6.46 -15.93
CA LEU A 181 -2.29 6.75 -16.71
C LEU A 181 -2.48 8.24 -16.97
N HIS A 182 -1.52 9.09 -16.57
CA HIS A 182 -1.60 10.55 -16.70
C HIS A 182 -2.85 11.16 -16.02
N ILE A 183 -3.33 10.51 -14.95
CA ILE A 183 -4.43 11.02 -14.11
C ILE A 183 -3.80 11.75 -12.93
N ASP A 184 -4.31 12.96 -12.64
CA ASP A 184 -3.73 13.86 -11.64
C ASP A 184 -3.71 13.26 -10.24
N SER A 185 -4.88 12.87 -9.72
CA SER A 185 -5.02 12.26 -8.39
C SER A 185 -6.47 11.85 -8.13
N ALA A 186 -6.67 10.73 -7.42
CA ALA A 186 -8.00 10.31 -6.96
C ALA A 186 -7.89 9.76 -5.53
N TYR A 187 -8.95 9.84 -4.76
CA TYR A 187 -9.07 9.07 -3.53
C TYR A 187 -9.69 7.71 -3.85
N HIS A 188 -9.15 6.66 -3.25
CA HIS A 188 -9.78 5.35 -3.30
C HIS A 188 -10.51 5.10 -1.98
N HIS A 189 -11.74 4.62 -2.03
CA HIS A 189 -12.46 4.18 -0.84
C HIS A 189 -11.76 2.98 -0.18
N LEU A 190 -12.11 2.69 1.08
CA LEU A 190 -11.71 1.42 1.69
C LEU A 190 -12.73 0.34 1.31
N TYR A 191 -12.29 -0.90 1.16
CA TYR A 191 -13.22 -2.00 0.91
C TYR A 191 -13.75 -2.54 2.24
N GLU A 192 -15.05 -2.83 2.31
CA GLU A 192 -15.60 -3.58 3.45
C GLU A 192 -15.16 -5.05 3.43
N TYR A 193 -14.81 -5.57 2.26
CA TYR A 193 -14.20 -6.88 2.09
C TYR A 193 -12.69 -6.86 2.34
N GLY A 194 -12.19 -7.93 2.94
CA GLY A 194 -10.78 -8.07 3.31
C GLY A 194 -10.45 -7.28 4.58
N THR A 195 -9.16 -7.02 4.77
CA THR A 195 -8.63 -6.40 5.99
C THR A 195 -7.73 -5.19 5.69
N CYS A 196 -7.68 -4.73 4.43
CA CYS A 196 -6.95 -3.54 4.01
C CYS A 196 -7.46 -2.28 4.73
N SER A 197 -6.64 -1.73 5.63
CA SER A 197 -6.94 -0.54 6.43
C SER A 197 -6.33 0.75 5.88
N LEU A 198 -5.47 0.64 4.87
CA LEU A 198 -4.76 1.77 4.28
C LEU A 198 -4.70 1.64 2.75
N PHE A 199 -5.19 2.66 2.06
CA PHE A 199 -5.15 2.73 0.60
C PHE A 199 -4.39 3.99 0.19
N GLY A 200 -3.44 3.86 -0.73
CA GLY A 200 -2.68 4.96 -1.28
C GLY A 200 -2.80 5.03 -2.80
N VAL A 201 -2.90 6.25 -3.32
CA VAL A 201 -3.01 6.51 -4.75
C VAL A 201 -1.94 7.52 -5.14
N MET A 202 -0.95 7.06 -5.91
CA MET A 202 0.13 7.90 -6.43
C MET A 202 -0.31 8.51 -7.78
N GLY A 203 -0.27 9.84 -7.86
CA GLY A 203 -0.54 10.59 -9.08
C GLY A 203 0.66 10.74 -10.02
N ALA A 204 0.52 11.58 -11.04
CA ALA A 204 1.63 11.98 -11.91
C ALA A 204 2.52 13.04 -11.23
N VAL A 205 3.79 13.08 -11.63
CA VAL A 205 4.71 14.17 -11.24
C VAL A 205 4.32 15.42 -12.04
N ARG A 206 4.20 16.55 -11.35
CA ARG A 206 3.88 17.85 -11.95
C ARG A 206 4.94 18.89 -11.63
N HIS A 207 5.06 19.89 -12.50
CA HIS A 207 5.87 21.07 -12.24
C HIS A 207 5.00 22.13 -11.56
N VAL A 208 5.36 22.54 -10.35
CA VAL A 208 4.62 23.53 -9.57
C VAL A 208 5.50 24.75 -9.35
N VAL A 209 4.95 25.93 -9.59
CA VAL A 209 5.61 27.19 -9.23
C VAL A 209 5.42 27.42 -7.74
N VAL A 210 6.51 27.43 -6.99
CA VAL A 210 6.52 27.70 -5.55
C VAL A 210 7.11 29.08 -5.31
N ALA A 211 6.41 29.88 -4.50
CA ALA A 211 6.91 31.17 -4.05
C ALA A 211 8.09 30.96 -3.08
N GLY A 212 9.26 31.42 -3.48
CA GLY A 212 10.46 31.49 -2.66
C GLY A 212 10.45 32.71 -1.74
N ARG A 213 11.49 32.81 -0.90
CA ARG A 213 11.70 33.99 -0.05
C ARG A 213 11.97 35.22 -0.94
N ALA A 214 11.45 36.38 -0.53
CA ALA A 214 11.61 37.66 -1.23
C ALA A 214 11.04 37.73 -2.67
N GLY A 215 10.02 36.93 -2.99
CA GLY A 215 9.29 37.04 -4.26
C GLY A 215 9.94 36.31 -5.45
N ALA A 216 11.10 35.66 -5.26
CA ALA A 216 11.68 34.78 -6.26
C ALA A 216 10.81 33.52 -6.42
N THR A 217 10.40 33.17 -7.63
CA THR A 217 9.67 31.92 -7.88
C THR A 217 10.64 30.80 -8.28
N SER A 218 10.36 29.58 -7.84
CA SER A 218 11.09 28.39 -8.28
C SER A 218 10.13 27.32 -8.76
N VAL A 219 10.48 26.63 -9.84
CA VAL A 219 9.73 25.48 -10.34
C VAL A 219 10.22 24.24 -9.61
N ARG A 220 9.29 23.48 -9.00
CA ARG A 220 9.57 22.23 -8.30
C ARG A 220 8.86 21.06 -8.99
N GLU A 221 9.53 19.91 -9.09
CA GLU A 221 8.90 18.64 -9.48
C GLU A 221 8.18 18.07 -8.24
N VAL A 222 6.84 18.09 -8.25
CA VAL A 222 6.03 17.63 -7.11
C VAL A 222 5.30 16.34 -7.46
N LEU A 223 5.47 15.33 -6.60
CA LEU A 223 4.66 14.11 -6.61
C LEU A 223 3.54 14.23 -5.58
N GLN A 224 2.30 13.96 -6.00
CA GLN A 224 1.15 13.90 -5.09
C GLN A 224 0.72 12.45 -4.85
N ALA A 225 0.36 12.16 -3.59
CA ALA A 225 -0.29 10.93 -3.21
C ALA A 225 -1.52 11.22 -2.33
N ASN A 226 -2.58 10.48 -2.56
CA ASN A 226 -3.81 10.53 -1.76
C ASN A 226 -3.94 9.26 -0.94
N TRP A 227 -4.39 9.40 0.29
CA TRP A 227 -4.48 8.33 1.27
C TRP A 227 -5.90 8.22 1.81
N SER A 228 -6.30 6.99 2.06
CA SER A 228 -7.54 6.63 2.75
C SER A 228 -7.18 5.66 3.86
N PHE A 229 -7.48 6.03 5.10
CA PHE A 229 -7.07 5.28 6.28
C PHE A 229 -8.26 5.01 7.20
N ASP A 230 -8.34 3.81 7.76
CA ASP A 230 -9.33 3.42 8.75
C ASP A 230 -8.95 3.97 10.14
N GLU A 231 -9.60 5.05 10.57
CA GLU A 231 -9.25 5.75 11.84
C GLU A 231 -9.48 4.90 13.10
N ARG A 232 -10.19 3.78 12.98
CA ARG A 232 -10.39 2.86 14.11
C ARG A 232 -9.12 2.11 14.47
N VAL A 233 -8.16 2.05 13.55
CA VAL A 233 -6.90 1.30 13.68
C VAL A 233 -5.89 2.06 14.55
N ASN A 234 -5.79 3.37 14.37
CA ASN A 234 -4.88 4.24 15.10
C ASN A 234 -5.33 5.70 15.06
N ASP A 235 -4.78 6.52 15.96
CA ASP A 235 -5.08 7.94 16.01
C ASP A 235 -4.39 8.74 14.89
N GLY A 236 -4.93 9.94 14.62
CA GLY A 236 -4.43 10.81 13.57
C GLY A 236 -3.01 11.33 13.81
N PHE A 237 -2.57 11.47 15.06
CA PHE A 237 -1.23 11.95 15.38
C PHE A 237 -0.17 10.91 14.99
N TYR A 238 -0.42 9.64 15.30
CA TYR A 238 0.40 8.51 14.90
C TYR A 238 0.52 8.40 13.36
N CYS A 239 -0.58 8.66 12.65
CA CYS A 239 -0.62 8.71 11.20
C CYS A 239 0.21 9.85 10.61
N VAL A 240 0.12 11.06 11.17
CA VAL A 240 0.91 12.22 10.73
C VAL A 240 2.41 11.97 10.87
N GLU A 241 2.84 11.36 11.97
CA GLU A 241 4.25 10.98 12.16
C GLU A 241 4.71 9.92 11.15
N GLY A 242 3.83 8.96 10.78
CA GLY A 242 4.08 8.01 9.70
C GLY A 242 4.25 8.68 8.34
N LEU A 243 3.37 9.64 8.01
CA LEU A 243 3.44 10.42 6.77
C LEU A 243 4.69 11.32 6.73
N ALA A 244 5.14 11.83 7.88
CA ALA A 244 6.37 12.60 7.97
C ALA A 244 7.61 11.75 7.66
N LEU A 245 7.66 10.50 8.13
CA LEU A 245 8.71 9.54 7.76
C LEU A 245 8.68 9.23 6.26
N LEU A 246 7.49 9.00 5.72
CA LEU A 246 7.30 8.76 4.29
C LEU A 246 7.80 9.94 3.46
N LYS A 247 7.45 11.18 3.86
CA LYS A 247 7.94 12.41 3.21
C LYS A 247 9.46 12.48 3.17
N ARG A 248 10.15 12.21 4.28
CA ARG A 248 11.63 12.22 4.32
C ARG A 248 12.24 11.24 3.32
N MET A 249 11.70 10.03 3.24
CA MET A 249 12.16 9.00 2.30
C MET A 249 11.87 9.37 0.83
N MET A 250 10.72 10.00 0.58
CA MET A 250 10.29 10.38 -0.77
C MET A 250 10.98 11.62 -1.32
N GLU A 251 11.41 12.56 -0.47
CA GLU A 251 12.12 13.79 -0.87
C GLU A 251 13.65 13.64 -0.86
N ASP A 252 14.20 12.82 0.04
CA ASP A 252 15.64 12.55 0.10
C ASP A 252 15.95 11.06 0.36
N PRO A 253 15.89 10.21 -0.68
CA PRO A 253 16.17 8.78 -0.54
C PRO A 253 17.62 8.47 -0.16
N ARG A 254 18.58 9.36 -0.44
CA ARG A 254 20.02 9.08 -0.20
C ARG A 254 20.31 8.83 1.26
N GLN A 255 19.68 9.60 2.16
CA GLN A 255 19.92 9.48 3.60
C GLN A 255 19.32 8.19 4.20
N HIS A 256 18.28 7.66 3.57
CA HIS A 256 17.48 6.56 4.10
C HIS A 256 17.76 5.21 3.43
N MET A 257 18.41 5.19 2.28
CA MET A 257 18.66 3.96 1.50
C MET A 257 20.09 3.42 1.59
N THR A 258 21.04 4.20 2.11
CA THR A 258 22.47 3.80 2.24
C THR A 258 22.84 3.25 3.62
N LYS A 259 21.87 3.07 4.52
CA LYS A 259 22.11 2.42 5.82
C LYS A 259 21.16 1.23 5.97
N SER A 260 21.73 0.04 6.16
CA SER A 260 21.04 -1.04 6.86
C SER A 260 20.45 -0.43 8.14
N LEU A 261 19.13 -0.49 8.31
CA LEU A 261 18.46 0.02 9.50
C LEU A 261 18.73 -0.93 10.69
N ASP A 262 19.99 -1.03 11.11
CA ASP A 262 20.39 -1.59 12.39
C ASP A 262 20.08 -0.57 13.49
N SER A 263 18.80 -0.36 13.77
CA SER A 263 18.26 0.06 15.07
C SER A 263 16.78 0.41 14.93
N ALA A 264 15.92 -0.60 14.83
CA ALA A 264 14.54 -0.41 15.27
C ALA A 264 14.55 -0.31 16.81
N PRO A 265 13.99 0.74 17.44
CA PRO A 265 13.81 0.74 18.88
C PRO A 265 12.91 -0.45 19.28
N PRO A 266 13.13 -1.06 20.46
CA PRO A 266 12.38 -2.24 20.87
C PRO A 266 10.88 -1.94 20.90
N LEU A 267 10.10 -2.91 20.42
CA LEU A 267 8.64 -2.89 20.44
C LEU A 267 8.18 -2.53 21.86
N VAL A 268 7.61 -1.34 22.04
CA VAL A 268 6.91 -0.99 23.27
C VAL A 268 5.68 -1.88 23.31
N SER A 269 5.72 -2.85 24.21
CA SER A 269 4.60 -3.68 24.62
C SER A 269 3.49 -2.76 25.15
N THR A 270 2.55 -2.39 24.29
CA THR A 270 1.25 -1.91 24.76
C THR A 270 0.44 -3.15 25.13
N SER A 271 0.47 -3.45 26.41
CA SER A 271 -0.48 -4.29 27.14
C SER A 271 -1.90 -3.78 26.89
N ASP A 272 -2.50 -4.24 25.80
CA ASP A 272 -3.94 -4.38 25.63
C ASP A 272 -4.14 -5.61 24.75
N ALA A 273 -5.21 -6.36 24.97
CA ALA A 273 -5.47 -7.66 24.34
C ALA A 273 -5.50 -7.58 22.80
N ILE A 274 -4.32 -7.66 22.18
CA ILE A 274 -4.11 -7.63 20.74
C ILE A 274 -3.77 -9.06 20.33
N GLU A 275 -4.73 -9.74 19.70
CA GLU A 275 -4.48 -11.03 19.06
C GLU A 275 -3.59 -10.82 17.84
N ILE A 276 -2.49 -11.57 17.79
CA ILE A 276 -1.53 -11.55 16.68
C ILE A 276 -1.96 -12.63 15.69
N VAL A 277 -2.27 -12.27 14.45
CA VAL A 277 -2.92 -13.16 13.47
C VAL A 277 -2.24 -13.11 12.10
N PRO A 278 -2.05 -14.27 11.42
CA PRO A 278 -1.40 -14.42 10.10
C PRO A 278 -1.78 -13.33 9.09
#